data_AF-A0AAV9XMA9-F1
#
_entry.id   AF-A0AAV9XMA9-F1
#
_cell.length_a   1.000
_cell.length_b   1.000
_cell.length_c   1.000
_cell.angle_alpha   90.00
_cell.angle_beta   90.00
_cell.angle_gamma   90.00
#
_symmetry.space_group_name_H-M   'P 1'
#
loop_
_entity.id
_entity.type
_entity.pdbx_description
1 polymer ?
#
loop_
_entity_poly.entity_id
_entity_poly.type
_entity_poly.pdbx_seq_one_letter_code
_entity_poly.pdbx_strand_id
1 'polypeptide(L)'
;MGTITFSIFEAFIENVRDMTKYGEDDSVKAFINQVIASRQVAIVIDELESGHSSCRVNNTSVLEVVFKTGNFGTNMRDAVYELEKALDVSFAQTNKGEIPLAATRSFQKNFLDQKAELEKSIAEEMLGTNLTLLANPNEI
;
A
#
# COMPACT_ATOMS: atom_id res chain seq x y z
N MET A 1 -23.71 -12.35 -11.33
CA MET A 1 -23.10 -11.05 -10.94
C MET A 1 -22.87 -10.94 -9.44
N GLY A 2 -23.85 -11.24 -8.56
CA GLY A 2 -23.67 -11.15 -7.10
C GLY A 2 -22.43 -11.88 -6.55
N THR A 3 -22.20 -13.14 -6.95
CA THR A 3 -21.01 -13.91 -6.52
C THR A 3 -19.70 -13.26 -6.96
N ILE A 4 -19.63 -12.75 -8.20
CA ILE A 4 -18.45 -12.07 -8.74
C ILE A 4 -18.14 -10.81 -7.93
N THR A 5 -19.16 -9.97 -7.72
CA THR A 5 -19.05 -8.74 -6.91
C THR A 5 -18.60 -9.05 -5.48
N PHE A 6 -19.16 -10.09 -4.86
CA PHE A 6 -18.78 -10.49 -3.52
C PHE A 6 -17.31 -10.94 -3.45
N SER A 7 -16.86 -11.78 -4.38
CA SER A 7 -15.46 -12.24 -4.44
C SER A 7 -14.45 -11.10 -4.64
N ILE A 8 -14.84 -10.04 -5.35
CA ILE A 8 -14.00 -8.84 -5.48
C ILE A 8 -13.82 -8.15 -4.13
N PHE A 9 -14.91 -7.98 -3.36
CA PHE A 9 -14.84 -7.38 -2.03
C PHE A 9 -14.13 -8.28 -1.01
N GLU A 10 -14.23 -9.60 -1.14
CA GLU A 10 -13.42 -10.55 -0.37
C GLU A 10 -11.92 -10.37 -0.65
N ALA A 11 -11.53 -10.27 -1.92
CA ALA A 11 -10.14 -10.01 -2.28
C ALA A 11 -9.65 -8.66 -1.75
N PHE A 12 -10.51 -7.63 -1.78
CA PHE A 12 -10.18 -6.32 -1.20
C PHE A 12 -9.90 -6.43 0.31
N ILE A 13 -10.77 -7.09 1.08
CA ILE A 13 -10.56 -7.22 2.53
C ILE A 13 -9.35 -8.10 2.86
N GLU A 14 -9.04 -9.12 2.05
CA GLU A 14 -7.81 -9.92 2.18
C GLU A 14 -6.57 -9.02 2.06
N ASN A 15 -6.50 -8.19 1.01
CA ASN A 15 -5.36 -7.27 0.82
C ASN A 15 -5.26 -6.23 1.95
N VAL A 16 -6.38 -5.65 2.39
CA VAL A 16 -6.37 -4.71 3.52
C VAL A 16 -5.91 -5.39 4.81
N ARG A 17 -6.31 -6.64 5.07
CA ARG A 17 -5.84 -7.40 6.23
C ARG A 17 -4.33 -7.62 6.16
N ASP A 18 -3.80 -8.05 5.03
CA ASP A 18 -2.37 -8.27 4.88
C ASP A 18 -1.56 -6.98 5.04
N MET A 19 -2.05 -5.87 4.46
CA MET A 19 -1.43 -4.55 4.61
C MET A 19 -1.43 -4.09 6.08
N THR A 20 -2.54 -4.26 6.78
CA THR A 20 -2.72 -3.81 8.17
C THR A 20 -2.20 -4.79 9.21
N LYS A 21 -1.50 -5.86 8.81
CA LYS A 21 -1.08 -6.97 9.69
C LYS A 21 -2.26 -7.50 10.52
N TYR A 22 -3.34 -7.85 9.83
CA TYR A 22 -4.59 -8.34 10.43
C TYR A 22 -5.23 -7.34 11.40
N GLY A 23 -5.03 -6.04 11.16
CA GLY A 23 -5.62 -4.94 11.94
C GLY A 23 -4.73 -4.39 13.05
N GLU A 24 -3.51 -4.87 13.21
CA GLU A 24 -2.56 -4.39 14.23
C GLU A 24 -1.86 -3.08 13.83
N ASP A 25 -1.75 -2.78 12.53
CA ASP A 25 -1.04 -1.61 12.04
C ASP A 25 -1.97 -0.37 11.93
N ASP A 26 -2.03 0.42 13.00
CA ASP A 26 -2.81 1.67 13.05
C ASP A 26 -2.36 2.70 12.02
N SER A 27 -1.08 2.73 11.66
CA SER A 27 -0.53 3.69 10.69
C SER A 27 -1.06 3.41 9.29
N VAL A 28 -1.10 2.14 8.88
CA VAL A 28 -1.68 1.71 7.60
C VAL A 28 -3.18 2.00 7.56
N LYS A 29 -3.90 1.73 8.66
CA LYS A 29 -5.35 2.04 8.75
C LYS A 29 -5.62 3.53 8.60
N ALA A 30 -4.83 4.38 9.26
CA ALA A 30 -4.94 5.83 9.13
C ALA A 30 -4.67 6.30 7.70
N PHE A 31 -3.63 5.77 7.06
CA PHE A 31 -3.28 6.08 5.67
C PHE A 31 -4.40 5.71 4.69
N ILE A 32 -4.95 4.49 4.78
CA ILE A 32 -6.07 4.06 3.93
C ILE A 32 -7.28 4.99 4.12
N ASN A 33 -7.62 5.36 5.36
CA ASN A 33 -8.72 6.26 5.66
C ASN A 33 -8.51 7.69 5.13
N GLN A 34 -7.26 8.16 5.08
CA GLN A 34 -6.92 9.45 4.49
C GLN A 34 -7.09 9.42 2.97
N VAL A 35 -6.59 8.38 2.30
CA VAL A 35 -6.61 8.30 0.83
C VAL A 35 -8.01 7.98 0.30
N ILE A 36 -8.72 7.04 0.92
CA ILE A 36 -10.11 6.66 0.57
C ILE A 36 -11.09 7.45 1.45
N ALA A 37 -10.99 8.78 1.45
CA ALA A 37 -11.78 9.66 2.30
C ALA A 37 -13.31 9.52 2.08
N SER A 38 -13.74 9.10 0.88
CA SER A 38 -15.17 8.84 0.59
C SER A 38 -15.74 7.65 1.35
N ARG A 39 -14.88 6.73 1.82
CA ARG A 39 -15.24 5.42 2.39
C ARG A 39 -16.07 4.55 1.45
N GLN A 40 -15.86 4.71 0.14
CA GLN A 40 -16.54 3.95 -0.90
C GLN A 40 -15.55 3.12 -1.70
N VAL A 41 -15.96 1.90 -2.03
CA VAL A 41 -15.30 1.04 -3.01
C VAL A 41 -16.29 0.77 -4.13
N ALA A 42 -15.94 1.15 -5.35
CA ALA A 42 -16.75 0.96 -6.54
C ALA A 42 -16.13 -0.10 -7.45
N ILE A 43 -16.97 -0.82 -8.18
CA ILE A 43 -16.53 -1.69 -9.27
C ILE A 43 -16.94 -1.01 -10.56
N VAL A 44 -15.97 -0.78 -11.45
CA VAL A 44 -16.19 -0.05 -12.70
C VAL A 44 -15.66 -0.84 -13.88
N ILE A 45 -16.29 -0.66 -15.03
CA ILE A 45 -15.80 -1.16 -16.32
C ILE A 45 -15.24 0.04 -17.06
N ASP A 46 -13.95 0.00 -17.36
CA ASP A 46 -13.24 1.10 -18.02
C ASP A 46 -12.09 0.55 -18.86
N GLU A 47 -11.56 1.36 -19.77
CA GLU A 47 -10.41 0.98 -20.58
C GLU A 47 -9.12 0.96 -19.74
N LEU A 48 -8.28 -0.05 -20.00
CA LEU A 48 -6.97 -0.21 -19.37
C LEU A 48 -5.89 -0.32 -20.45
N GLU A 49 -4.79 0.42 -20.27
CA GLU A 49 -3.61 0.40 -21.17
C GLU A 49 -3.02 -1.01 -21.30
N SER A 50 -2.99 -1.75 -20.19
CA SER A 50 -2.54 -3.14 -20.14
C SER A 50 -3.30 -3.93 -19.06
N GLY A 51 -3.25 -5.27 -19.14
CA GLY A 51 -3.92 -6.16 -18.20
C GLY A 51 -5.43 -6.31 -18.40
N HIS A 52 -6.06 -7.07 -17.50
CA HIS A 52 -7.49 -7.39 -17.51
C HIS A 52 -8.27 -6.62 -16.42
N SER A 53 -7.59 -6.28 -15.34
CA SER A 53 -8.15 -5.58 -14.18
C SER A 53 -7.06 -4.80 -13.46
N SER A 54 -7.47 -3.80 -12.68
CA SER A 54 -6.60 -2.98 -11.85
C SER A 54 -7.41 -2.32 -10.75
N CYS A 55 -6.76 -1.55 -9.89
CA CYS A 55 -7.44 -0.64 -8.97
C CYS A 55 -6.79 0.74 -9.01
N ARG A 56 -7.60 1.76 -8.73
CA ARG A 56 -7.17 3.16 -8.68
C ARG A 56 -8.04 3.91 -7.68
N VAL A 57 -7.54 5.02 -7.15
CA VAL A 57 -8.37 5.96 -6.40
C VAL A 57 -8.68 7.13 -7.33
N ASN A 58 -9.95 7.49 -7.43
CA ASN A 58 -10.36 8.59 -8.30
C ASN A 58 -10.24 9.96 -7.60
N ASN A 59 -10.59 11.02 -8.32
CA ASN A 59 -10.50 12.40 -7.82
C ASN A 59 -11.50 12.75 -6.70
N THR A 60 -12.47 11.87 -6.39
CA THR A 60 -13.40 12.01 -5.26
C THR A 60 -13.04 11.06 -4.11
N SER A 61 -11.82 10.52 -4.11
CA SER A 61 -11.32 9.60 -3.08
C SER A 61 -12.15 8.32 -2.94
N VAL A 62 -12.75 7.83 -4.04
CA VAL A 62 -13.37 6.51 -4.13
C VAL A 62 -12.33 5.52 -4.66
N LEU A 63 -12.21 4.37 -4.00
CA LEU A 63 -11.41 3.27 -4.53
C LEU A 63 -12.21 2.57 -5.63
N GLU A 64 -11.71 2.59 -6.85
CA GLU A 64 -12.29 1.91 -8.00
C GLU A 64 -11.52 0.62 -8.28
N VAL A 65 -12.23 -0.50 -8.25
CA VAL A 65 -11.77 -1.78 -8.83
C VAL A 65 -12.21 -1.79 -10.29
N VAL A 66 -11.24 -1.67 -11.19
CA VAL A 66 -11.45 -1.46 -12.62
C VAL A 66 -11.31 -2.78 -13.36
N PHE A 67 -12.29 -3.12 -14.18
CA PHE A 67 -12.21 -4.23 -15.12
C PHE A 67 -12.21 -3.71 -16.55
N LYS A 68 -11.35 -4.27 -17.40
CA LYS A 68 -11.36 -3.98 -18.83
C LYS A 68 -12.66 -4.46 -19.47
N THR A 69 -13.17 -3.73 -20.46
CA THR A 69 -14.33 -4.13 -21.26
C THR A 69 -14.19 -5.59 -21.74
N GLY A 70 -15.21 -6.41 -21.52
CA GLY A 70 -15.22 -7.83 -21.88
C GLY A 70 -14.44 -8.77 -20.95
N ASN A 71 -13.76 -8.25 -19.92
CA ASN A 71 -13.00 -9.04 -18.92
C ASN A 71 -13.62 -8.97 -17.52
N PHE A 72 -14.87 -8.51 -17.41
CA PHE A 72 -15.54 -8.44 -16.12
C PHE A 72 -15.67 -9.83 -15.48
N GLY A 73 -15.16 -9.97 -14.26
CA GLY A 73 -15.23 -11.22 -13.50
C GLY A 73 -14.09 -12.21 -13.77
N THR A 74 -13.14 -11.90 -14.65
CA THR A 74 -11.90 -12.67 -14.76
C THR A 74 -10.87 -12.16 -13.75
N ASN A 75 -10.11 -13.06 -13.14
CA ASN A 75 -8.99 -12.72 -12.25
C ASN A 75 -9.37 -11.66 -11.20
N MET A 76 -10.51 -11.86 -10.53
CA MET A 76 -11.10 -10.90 -9.59
C MET A 76 -10.17 -10.56 -8.42
N ARG A 77 -9.34 -11.52 -8.00
CA ARG A 77 -8.34 -11.31 -6.94
C ARG A 77 -7.23 -10.37 -7.39
N ASP A 78 -6.77 -10.55 -8.62
CA ASP A 78 -5.69 -9.76 -9.21
C ASP A 78 -6.09 -8.28 -9.38
N ALA A 79 -7.40 -8.00 -9.48
CA ALA A 79 -7.92 -6.65 -9.62
C ALA A 79 -7.53 -5.71 -8.46
N VAL A 80 -7.17 -6.25 -7.30
CA VAL A 80 -6.78 -5.48 -6.10
C VAL A 80 -5.35 -5.78 -5.64
N TYR A 81 -4.55 -6.53 -6.40
CA TYR A 81 -3.15 -6.82 -6.03
C TYR A 81 -2.27 -5.57 -5.99
N GLU A 82 -2.57 -4.57 -6.81
CA GLU A 82 -1.84 -3.30 -6.85
C GLU A 82 -2.43 -2.25 -5.89
N LEU A 83 -3.20 -2.67 -4.86
CA LEU A 83 -3.90 -1.75 -3.94
C LEU A 83 -2.94 -0.77 -3.25
N GLU A 84 -1.83 -1.25 -2.68
CA GLU A 84 -0.86 -0.37 -2.01
C GLU A 84 -0.30 0.69 -2.97
N LYS A 85 0.06 0.27 -4.19
CA LYS A 85 0.53 1.18 -5.23
C LYS A 85 -0.53 2.19 -5.64
N ALA A 86 -1.79 1.76 -5.79
CA ALA A 86 -2.89 2.65 -6.13
C ALA A 86 -3.12 3.72 -5.05
N LEU A 87 -3.00 3.33 -3.78
CA LEU A 87 -3.08 4.25 -2.65
C LEU A 87 -1.91 5.23 -2.64
N ASP A 88 -0.67 4.75 -2.85
CA ASP A 88 0.53 5.59 -2.89
C ASP A 88 0.50 6.60 -4.06
N VAL A 89 0.08 6.16 -5.25
CA VAL A 89 -0.10 7.07 -6.41
C VAL A 89 -1.12 8.16 -6.08
N SER A 90 -2.24 7.81 -5.45
CA SER A 90 -3.26 8.79 -5.05
C SER A 90 -2.77 9.73 -3.95
N PHE A 91 -2.02 9.21 -2.99
CA PHE A 91 -1.45 9.99 -1.89
C PHE A 91 -0.45 11.01 -2.43
N ALA A 92 0.46 10.60 -3.32
CA ALA A 92 1.49 11.47 -3.89
C ALA A 92 0.92 12.62 -4.74
N GLN A 93 -0.28 12.46 -5.30
CA GLN A 93 -0.96 13.53 -6.05
C GLN A 93 -1.36 14.72 -5.15
N THR A 94 -1.70 14.46 -3.88
CA THR A 94 -2.20 15.47 -2.95
C THR A 94 -1.20 15.86 -1.85
N ASN A 95 -0.22 15.00 -1.56
CA ASN A 95 0.76 15.17 -0.47
C ASN A 95 2.19 15.20 -1.05
N LYS A 96 2.48 16.19 -1.91
CA LYS A 96 3.79 16.30 -2.57
C LYS A 96 4.90 16.51 -1.55
N GLY A 97 5.92 15.66 -1.60
CA GLY A 97 7.07 15.70 -0.69
C GLY A 97 6.86 14.88 0.59
N GLU A 98 5.68 14.31 0.80
CA GLU A 98 5.46 13.31 1.85
C GLU A 98 5.77 11.91 1.34
N ILE A 99 6.19 11.05 2.26
CA ILE A 99 6.64 9.70 1.95
C ILE A 99 5.43 8.78 1.82
N PRO A 100 5.31 8.03 0.71
CA PRO A 100 4.23 7.07 0.54
C PRO A 100 4.30 5.91 1.54
N LEU A 101 3.20 5.15 1.64
CA LEU A 101 3.09 4.05 2.59
C LEU A 101 4.12 2.95 2.31
N ALA A 102 4.31 2.55 1.04
CA ALA A 102 5.24 1.47 0.71
C ALA A 102 6.69 1.82 1.12
N ALA A 103 7.09 3.08 0.92
CA ALA A 103 8.41 3.57 1.33
C ALA A 103 8.55 3.60 2.87
N THR A 104 7.52 4.08 3.58
CA THR A 104 7.49 4.08 5.06
C THR A 104 7.60 2.66 5.63
N ARG A 105 6.84 1.71 5.08
CA ARG A 105 6.86 0.30 5.49
C ARG A 105 8.21 -0.36 5.18
N SER A 106 8.77 -0.08 4.00
CA SER A 106 10.10 -0.57 3.62
C SER A 106 11.18 -0.06 4.56
N PHE A 107 11.13 1.22 4.93
CA PHE A 107 12.07 1.82 5.88
C PHE A 107 11.99 1.17 7.26
N GLN A 108 10.77 0.95 7.78
CA GLN A 108 10.57 0.23 9.04
C GLN A 108 11.22 -1.17 8.99
N LYS A 109 10.86 -1.98 7.98
CA LYS A 109 11.29 -3.38 7.88
C LYS A 109 12.78 -3.55 7.58
N ASN A 110 13.32 -2.72 6.68
CA ASN A 110 14.65 -2.91 6.14
C ASN A 110 15.72 -2.11 6.89
N PHE A 111 15.34 -1.02 7.56
CA PHE A 111 16.26 -0.24 8.35
C PHE A 111 15.97 -0.37 9.84
N LEU A 112 14.81 0.08 10.32
CA LEU A 112 14.56 0.18 11.77
C LEU A 112 14.61 -1.17 12.49
N ASP A 113 14.01 -2.21 11.91
CA ASP A 113 13.98 -3.56 12.50
C ASP A 113 15.38 -4.21 12.55
N GLN A 114 16.29 -3.80 11.66
CA GLN A 114 17.64 -4.35 11.54
C GLN A 114 18.71 -3.43 12.16
N LYS A 115 18.34 -2.20 12.53
CA LYS A 115 19.25 -1.13 12.95
C LYS A 115 20.11 -1.54 14.13
N ALA A 116 19.52 -2.14 15.16
CA ALA A 116 20.23 -2.49 16.39
C ALA A 116 21.33 -3.54 16.15
N GLU A 117 21.06 -4.55 15.32
CA GLU A 117 22.07 -5.55 14.97
C GLU A 117 23.17 -4.95 14.11
N LEU A 118 22.81 -4.07 13.16
CA LEU A 118 23.79 -3.37 12.34
C LEU A 118 24.71 -2.46 13.17
N GLU A 119 24.16 -1.70 14.12
CA GLU A 119 24.94 -0.87 15.06
C GLU A 119 25.90 -1.72 15.90
N LYS A 120 25.46 -2.90 16.34
CA LYS A 120 26.30 -3.84 17.08
C LYS A 120 27.44 -4.41 16.22
N SER A 121 27.15 -4.86 15.00
CA SER A 121 28.19 -5.35 14.08
C SER A 121 29.23 -4.26 13.78
N ILE A 122 28.79 -3.01 13.62
CA ILE A 122 29.71 -1.90 13.41
C ILE A 122 30.58 -1.66 14.66
N ALA A 123 30.00 -1.74 15.86
CA ALA A 123 30.76 -1.59 17.10
C ALA A 123 31.84 -2.69 17.24
N GLU A 124 31.53 -3.94 16.88
CA GLU A 124 32.48 -5.05 16.88
C GLU A 124 33.68 -4.78 15.96
N GLU A 125 33.43 -4.29 14.75
CA GLU A 125 34.48 -3.91 13.78
C GLU A 125 35.28 -2.68 14.23
N MET A 126 34.65 -1.73 14.95
CA MET A 126 35.31 -0.51 15.44
C MET A 126 35.92 -0.64 16.85
N LEU A 127 36.41 -1.83 17.21
CA LEU A 127 37.05 -2.11 18.51
C LEU A 127 36.17 -1.73 19.73
N GLY A 128 34.86 -1.94 19.63
CA GLY A 128 33.88 -1.66 20.68
C GLY A 128 33.37 -0.22 20.71
N THR A 129 33.69 0.60 19.71
CA THR A 129 33.17 1.97 19.63
C THR A 129 31.72 1.95 19.16
N ASN A 130 30.78 2.21 20.07
CA ASN A 130 29.36 2.33 19.74
C ASN A 130 29.09 3.58 18.89
N LEU A 131 28.30 3.42 17.83
CA LEU A 131 27.77 4.53 17.05
C LEU A 131 26.28 4.36 16.80
N THR A 132 25.60 5.48 16.62
CA THR A 132 24.16 5.50 16.36
C THR A 132 23.92 5.86 14.90
N LEU A 133 23.21 4.99 14.17
CA LEU A 133 22.81 5.25 12.80
C LEU A 133 21.56 6.15 12.79
N LEU A 134 21.68 7.29 12.12
CA LEU A 134 20.60 8.25 11.96
C LEU A 134 20.20 8.30 10.48
N ALA A 135 19.01 7.81 10.18
CA ALA A 135 18.34 8.02 8.90
C ALA A 135 16.93 8.52 9.20
N ASN A 136 16.58 9.69 8.68
CA ASN A 136 15.23 10.22 8.72
C ASN A 136 14.68 10.22 7.30
N PRO A 137 13.68 9.39 6.98
CA PRO A 137 13.21 9.27 5.62
C PRO A 137 12.59 10.59 5.11
N ASN A 138 12.16 11.50 6.00
CA ASN A 138 11.61 12.82 5.62
C ASN A 138 12.68 13.87 5.29
N GLU A 139 13.96 13.56 5.50
CA GLU A 139 15.10 14.45 5.25
C GLU A 139 16.00 13.97 4.11
N ILE A 140 15.62 12.88 3.43
CA ILE A 140 16.33 12.26 2.29
C ILE A 140 15.64 12.68 0.99
#